data_AF-A0A7H4ML08-F1
#
_entry.id   AF-A0A7H4ML08-F1
#
_cell.length_a   1.000
_cell.length_b   1.000
_cell.length_c   1.000
_cell.angle_alpha   90.00
_cell.angle_beta   90.00
_cell.angle_gamma   90.00
#
_symmetry.space_group_name_H-M   'P 1'
#
loop_
_entity.id
_entity.type
_entity.pdbx_description
1 polymer ?
#
loop_
_entity_poly.entity_id
_entity_poly.type
_entity_poly.pdbx_seq_one_letter_code
_entity_poly.pdbx_strand_id
1 'polypeptide(L)' 'MLGIAGGVFNMCGNLASIITPLVIGVILANTHSFDYAILYVGSMGVLGLFSYLFIVGPLDRLTLTPRTV' A
#
# COMPACT_ATOMS: atom_id res chain seq x y z
N MET A 1 13.40 -15.53 4.53
CA MET A 1 12.10 -14.85 4.35
C MET A 1 12.23 -13.44 3.80
N LEU A 2 13.26 -12.66 4.17
CA LEU A 2 13.43 -11.27 3.70
C LEU A 2 13.41 -11.09 2.17
N GLY A 3 14.05 -12.01 1.42
CA GLY A 3 14.10 -11.94 -0.05
C GLY A 3 12.73 -12.13 -0.74
N ILE A 4 11.95 -13.14 -0.34
CA ILE A 4 10.62 -13.37 -0.93
C ILE A 4 9.60 -12.34 -0.48
N ALA A 5 9.65 -11.91 0.79
CA ALA A 5 8.79 -10.84 1.28
C ALA A 5 9.10 -9.53 0.53
N GLY A 6 10.38 -9.17 0.40
CA GLY A 6 10.82 -8.00 -0.36
C GLY A 6 10.42 -8.07 -1.85
N GLY A 7 10.55 -9.24 -2.47
CA GLY A 7 10.14 -9.45 -3.87
C GLY A 7 8.64 -9.26 -4.08
N VAL A 8 7.80 -9.81 -3.20
CA VAL A 8 6.33 -9.65 -3.26
C VAL A 8 5.93 -8.19 -3.03
N PHE A 9 6.50 -7.52 -2.03
CA PHE A 9 6.22 -6.10 -1.79
C PHE A 9 6.64 -5.22 -2.97
N ASN A 10 7.75 -5.55 -3.63
CA ASN A 10 8.21 -4.84 -4.81
C ASN A 10 7.24 -5.01 -5.99
N MET A 11 6.77 -6.23 -6.25
CA MET A 11 5.77 -6.49 -7.28
C MET A 11 4.46 -5.74 -7.00
N CYS A 12 3.92 -5.85 -5.78
CA CYS A 12 2.67 -5.18 -5.41
C CYS A 12 2.80 -3.66 -5.46
N GLY A 13 3.92 -3.10 -4.97
CA GLY A 13 4.16 -1.65 -4.98
C GLY A 13 4.27 -1.09 -6.40
N ASN A 14 5.01 -1.76 -7.28
CA ASN A 14 5.13 -1.34 -8.68
C ASN A 14 3.82 -1.51 -9.46
N LEU A 15 3.02 -2.54 -9.16
CA LEU A 15 1.69 -2.67 -9.75
C LEU A 15 0.75 -1.56 -9.26
N ALA A 16 0.73 -1.28 -7.97
CA ALA A 16 -0.13 -0.25 -7.40
C ALA A 16 0.19 1.14 -7.97
N SER A 17 1.46 1.46 -8.22
CA SER A 17 1.86 2.76 -8.79
C SER A 17 1.48 2.93 -10.25
N ILE A 18 1.27 1.85 -11.00
CA ILE A 18 0.74 1.88 -12.38
C ILE A 18 -0.79 1.93 -12.37
N ILE A 19 -1.41 1.10 -11.53
CA ILE A 19 -2.88 0.96 -11.45
C ILE A 19 -3.52 2.25 -10.92
N THR A 20 -2.93 2.90 -9.92
CA THR A 20 -3.49 4.12 -9.30
C THR A 20 -3.69 5.25 -10.32
N PRO A 21 -2.69 5.71 -11.07
CA PRO A 21 -2.87 6.77 -12.07
C PRO A 21 -3.77 6.32 -13.23
N LEU A 22 -3.77 5.02 -13.59
CA LEU A 22 -4.68 4.50 -14.62
C LEU A 22 -6.14 4.64 -14.19
N VAL A 23 -6.47 4.22 -12.97
CA VAL A 23 -7.83 4.33 -12.40
C VAL A 23 -8.24 5.79 -12.29
N ILE A 24 -7.34 6.66 -11.81
CA ILE A 24 -7.59 8.11 -11.75
C ILE A 24 -7.88 8.66 -13.15
N GLY A 25 -7.08 8.30 -14.15
CA GLY A 25 -7.29 8.72 -15.53
C GLY A 25 -8.66 8.31 -16.09
N VAL A 26 -9.10 7.08 -15.80
CA VAL A 26 -10.44 6.60 -16.20
C VAL A 26 -11.56 7.35 -15.46
N ILE A 27 -11.39 7.63 -14.18
CA ILE A 27 -12.36 8.42 -13.38
C ILE A 27 -12.53 9.82 -13.97
N LEU A 28 -11.42 10.48 -14.30
CA LEU A 28 -11.43 11.81 -14.91
C LEU A 28 -12.02 11.78 -16.32
N ALA A 29 -11.67 10.78 -17.13
CA ALA A 29 -12.18 10.67 -18.50
C ALA A 29 -13.71 10.52 -18.56
N ASN A 30 -14.31 9.81 -17.59
CA ASN A 30 -15.75 9.63 -17.55
C ASN A 30 -16.49 10.77 -16.85
N THR A 31 -15.93 11.32 -15.77
CA THR A 31 -16.65 12.24 -14.89
C THR A 31 -16.27 13.70 -15.10
N HIS A 32 -15.13 13.97 -15.76
CA HIS A 32 -14.50 15.29 -15.89
C HIS A 32 -14.23 16.03 -14.56
N SER A 33 -14.38 15.35 -13.42
CA SER A 33 -14.24 15.94 -12.08
C SER A 33 -13.13 15.27 -11.29
N PHE A 34 -12.30 16.09 -10.65
CA PHE A 34 -11.17 15.67 -9.81
C PHE A 34 -11.59 15.18 -8.42
N ASP A 35 -12.79 15.56 -7.94
CA ASP A 35 -13.26 15.21 -6.61
C ASP A 35 -13.32 13.69 -6.40
N TYR A 36 -13.78 12.95 -7.43
CA TYR A 36 -13.84 11.49 -7.38
C TYR A 36 -12.46 10.83 -7.35
N ALA A 37 -11.44 11.44 -7.97
CA ALA A 37 -10.07 10.94 -7.89
C ALA A 37 -9.49 11.13 -6.49
N ILE A 38 -9.76 12.27 -5.85
CA ILE A 38 -9.34 12.55 -4.47
C ILE A 38 -10.03 11.58 -3.50
N LEU A 39 -11.35 11.35 -3.67
CA LEU A 39 -12.09 10.37 -2.87
C LEU A 39 -11.54 8.95 -3.04
N TYR A 40 -11.17 8.55 -4.26
CA TYR A 40 -10.54 7.25 -4.51
C TYR A 40 -9.23 7.11 -3.71
N VAL A 41 -8.31 8.07 -3.82
CA VAL A 41 -7.02 8.02 -3.11
C VAL A 41 -7.22 8.07 -1.60
N GLY A 42 -8.12 8.92 -1.11
CA GLY A 42 -8.46 9.01 0.31
C GLY A 42 -9.01 7.68 0.86
N SER A 43 -9.88 7.01 0.11
CA SER A 43 -10.45 5.72 0.50
C SER A 43 -9.39 4.60 0.59
N MET A 44 -8.39 4.61 -0.29
CA MET A 44 -7.27 3.66 -0.25
C MET A 44 -6.40 3.85 1.01
N GLY A 45 -6.19 5.10 1.43
CA GLY A 45 -5.49 5.41 2.69
C GLY A 45 -6.26 4.90 3.91
N VAL A 46 -7.59 5.08 3.92
CA VAL A 46 -8.47 4.55 4.97
C VAL A 46 -8.44 3.02 4.98
N LEU A 47 -8.50 2.37 3.81
CA LEU A 47 -8.38 0.92 3.69
C LEU A 47 -7.05 0.41 4.27
N GLY A 48 -5.94 1.12 4.02
CA GLY A 48 -4.64 0.84 4.61
C GLY A 48 -4.63 0.96 6.14
N LEU A 49 -5.25 2.01 6.67
CA LEU A 49 -5.44 2.20 8.12
C LEU A 49 -6.22 1.04 8.74
N PHE A 50 -7.35 0.65 8.13
CA PHE A 50 -8.14 -0.49 8.59
C PHE A 50 -7.34 -1.79 8.55
N SER A 51 -6.58 -2.03 7.46
CA SER A 51 -5.70 -3.19 7.35
C SER A 51 -4.70 -3.23 8.51
N TYR A 52 -4.07 -2.09 8.80
CA TYR A 52 -3.09 -2.02 9.87
C TYR A 52 -3.71 -2.23 11.26
N LEU A 53 -4.84 -1.58 11.54
CA LEU A 53 -5.49 -1.65 12.86
C LEU A 53 -6.05 -3.04 13.18
N PHE A 54 -6.63 -3.73 12.19
CA PHE A 54 -7.34 -5.00 12.43
C PHE A 54 -6.51 -6.26 12.12
N ILE A 55 -5.57 -6.20 11.17
CA ILE A 55 -4.84 -7.40 10.69
C ILE A 55 -3.42 -7.50 11.25
N VAL A 56 -2.68 -6.39 11.41
CA VAL A 56 -1.25 -6.46 11.77
C VAL A 56 -1.02 -6.88 13.23
N GLY A 57 -1.91 -6.48 14.15
CA GLY A 57 -1.77 -6.82 15.57
C GLY A 57 -0.53 -6.20 16.23
N PRO A 58 -0.18 -6.62 17.46
CA PRO A 58 0.96 -6.07 18.19
C PRO A 58 2.28 -6.42 17.51
N LEU A 59 3.04 -5.38 17.16
CA LEU A 59 4.38 -5.50 16.59
C LEU A 59 5.37 -5.82 17.72
N ASP A 60 5.84 -7.06 17.78
CA ASP A 60 6.93 -7.42 18.66
C ASP A 60 8.28 -6.98 18.08
N ARG A 61 9.08 -6.35 18.93
CA ARG A 61 10.43 -5.87 18.57
C ARG A 61 11.35 -7.07 18.37
N LEU A 62 11.93 -7.17 17.18
CA LEU A 62 12.96 -8.18 16.92
C LEU A 62 14.21 -7.84 17.75
N THR A 63 14.43 -8.58 18.83
CA THR A 63 15.70 -8.52 19.58
C THR A 63 16.77 -9.21 18.75
N LEU A 64 17.49 -8.43 17.95
CA LEU A 64 18.66 -8.91 17.23
C LEU A 64 19.78 -9.15 18.24
N THR A 65 20.06 -10.40 18.58
CA THR A 65 21.25 -10.77 19.35
C THR A 65 22.49 -10.35 18.55
N PRO A 66 23.34 -9.46 19.07
CA PRO A 66 24.59 -9.11 18.40
C PRO A 66 25.42 -10.37 18.20
N ARG A 67 25.68 -10.75 16.95
CA ARG A 67 26.60 -11.84 16.64
C ARG A 67 28.02 -11.30 16.86
N THR A 68 28.62 -11.64 18.00
CA THR A 68 30.06 -11.46 18.23
C THR A 68 30.84 -12.27 17.20
N VAL A 69 31.38 -11.59 16.20
CA VAL A 69 32.57 -11.97 15.44
C VAL A 69 33.51 -10.78 15.38
#